data_AF-A0A496ZAJ2-F1
#
_entry.id   AF-A0A496ZAJ2-F1
#
_cell.length_a   1.000
_cell.length_b   1.000
_cell.length_c   1.000
_cell.angle_alpha   90.00
_cell.angle_beta   90.00
_cell.angle_gamma   90.00
#
_symmetry.space_group_name_H-M   'P 1'
#
loop_
_entity.id
_entity.type
_entity.pdbx_description
1 polymer ?
#
loop_
_entity_poly.entity_id
_entity_poly.type
_entity_poly.pdbx_seq_one_letter_code
_entity_poly.pdbx_strand_id
1 'polypeptide(L)'
;MTNNCNHSDPTVFASKEYLTFSSPISAIKLQARLDTFLDDLTKSLKHNGCLLIGHIKGLVSTRDKGHLMFSVTSFTTDAHFKGTMAGSLKQAELTINVIVYG
;
A
#
# COMPACT_ATOMS: atom_id res chain seq x y z
N MET A 1 34.34 12.21 7.41
CA MET A 1 33.23 12.69 8.25
C MET A 1 32.15 11.63 8.19
N THR A 2 31.94 10.91 9.28
CA THR A 2 30.93 9.86 9.39
C THR A 2 29.56 10.51 9.53
N ASN A 3 28.72 10.41 8.51
CA ASN A 3 27.33 10.84 8.60
C ASN A 3 26.61 9.92 9.59
N ASN A 4 26.35 10.42 10.80
CA ASN A 4 25.39 9.82 11.72
C ASN A 4 23.98 10.04 11.15
N CYS A 5 23.46 9.07 10.41
CA CYS A 5 22.03 9.02 10.12
C CYS A 5 21.30 8.66 11.42
N ASN A 6 20.49 9.59 11.92
CA ASN A 6 19.69 9.40 13.12
C ASN A 6 18.57 8.42 12.78
N HIS A 7 18.71 7.14 13.15
CA HIS A 7 17.76 6.05 12.84
C HIS A 7 16.36 6.19 13.50
N SER A 8 16.04 7.35 14.03
CA SER A 8 14.86 7.65 14.84
C SER A 8 13.84 8.56 14.15
N ASP A 9 14.21 9.27 13.07
CA ASP A 9 13.28 10.17 12.39
C ASP A 9 12.47 9.42 11.31
N PRO A 10 11.13 9.41 11.39
CA PRO A 10 10.31 8.72 10.41
C PRO A 10 10.30 9.47 9.08
N THR A 11 10.42 8.72 7.98
CA THR A 11 9.99 9.21 6.66
C THR A 11 8.52 8.89 6.48
N VAL A 12 7.72 9.92 6.23
CA VAL A 12 6.26 9.82 6.08
C VAL A 12 5.85 10.19 4.66
N PHE A 13 4.96 9.40 4.08
CA PHE A 13 4.33 9.66 2.80
C PHE A 13 2.83 9.39 2.89
N ALA A 14 2.02 10.26 2.30
CA ALA A 14 0.59 10.06 2.15
C ALA A 14 0.16 10.51 0.76
N SER A 15 -0.63 9.70 0.07
CA SER A 15 -1.25 10.08 -1.20
C SER A 15 -2.66 9.54 -1.33
N LYS A 16 -3.45 10.23 -2.16
CA LYS A 16 -4.76 9.82 -2.64
C LYS A 16 -4.74 9.89 -4.17
N GLU A 17 -5.06 8.77 -4.80
CA GLU A 17 -5.05 8.60 -6.25
C GLU A 17 -6.39 8.08 -6.77
N TYR A 18 -6.82 8.61 -7.92
CA TYR A 18 -7.98 8.11 -8.63
C TYR A 18 -7.55 7.11 -9.70
N LEU A 19 -7.92 5.85 -9.49
CA LEU A 19 -7.64 4.77 -10.42
C LEU A 19 -8.76 4.68 -11.46
N THR A 20 -8.40 4.73 -12.74
CA THR A 20 -9.30 4.43 -13.85
C THR A 20 -8.77 3.25 -14.62
N PHE A 21 -9.62 2.24 -14.84
CA PHE A 21 -9.24 1.02 -15.54
C PHE A 21 -9.77 1.06 -16.98
N SER A 22 -8.88 0.85 -17.96
CA SER A 22 -9.23 0.84 -19.39
C SER A 22 -10.24 -0.26 -19.75
N SER A 23 -10.19 -1.37 -19.02
CA SER A 23 -11.24 -2.39 -18.99
C SER A 23 -11.65 -2.66 -17.54
N PRO A 24 -12.92 -3.00 -17.27
CA PRO A 24 -13.38 -3.29 -15.92
C PRO A 24 -12.54 -4.41 -15.25
N ILE A 25 -12.07 -4.17 -14.03
CA ILE A 25 -11.28 -5.13 -13.24
C ILE A 25 -12.16 -5.77 -12.17
N SER A 26 -12.04 -7.08 -11.94
CA SER A 26 -12.73 -7.72 -10.81
C SER A 26 -12.08 -7.34 -9.47
N ALA A 27 -12.87 -7.29 -8.41
CA ALA A 27 -12.36 -7.02 -7.05
C ALA A 27 -11.22 -7.97 -6.64
N ILE A 28 -11.35 -9.27 -6.95
CA ILE A 28 -10.31 -10.28 -6.66
C ILE A 28 -9.01 -9.96 -7.41
N LYS A 29 -9.10 -9.59 -8.70
CA LYS A 29 -7.92 -9.24 -9.50
C LYS A 29 -7.28 -7.93 -9.04
N LEU A 30 -8.08 -6.97 -8.57
CA LEU A 30 -7.57 -5.74 -7.98
C LEU A 30 -6.82 -6.03 -6.68
N GLN A 31 -7.39 -6.84 -5.79
CA GLN A 31 -6.72 -7.25 -4.55
C GLN A 31 -5.38 -7.95 -4.83
N ALA A 32 -5.34 -8.90 -5.78
CA ALA A 32 -4.10 -9.57 -6.16
C ALA A 32 -3.04 -8.58 -6.69
N ARG A 33 -3.44 -7.57 -7.48
CA ARG A 33 -2.52 -6.53 -7.96
C ARG A 33 -2.01 -5.61 -6.85
N LEU A 34 -2.85 -5.30 -5.87
CA LEU A 34 -2.43 -4.54 -4.69
C LEU A 34 -1.42 -5.34 -3.87
N ASP A 35 -1.64 -6.64 -3.71
CA ASP A 35 -0.72 -7.52 -3.01
C ASP A 35 0.67 -7.55 -3.68
N THR A 36 0.72 -7.74 -5.00
CA THR A 36 1.97 -7.64 -5.77
C THR A 36 2.63 -6.26 -5.65
N PHE A 37 1.84 -5.18 -5.74
CA PHE A 37 2.36 -3.83 -5.58
C PHE A 37 2.98 -3.59 -4.20
N LEU A 38 2.36 -4.11 -3.13
CA LEU A 38 2.86 -3.98 -1.76
C LEU A 38 4.15 -4.79 -1.55
N ASP A 39 4.22 -6.00 -2.12
CA ASP A 39 5.44 -6.80 -2.13
C ASP A 39 6.59 -6.05 -2.83
N ASP A 40 6.36 -5.53 -4.04
CA ASP A 40 7.37 -4.76 -4.79
C ASP A 40 7.78 -3.47 -4.05
N LEU A 41 6.82 -2.76 -3.46
CA LEU A 41 7.07 -1.56 -2.67
C LEU A 41 7.95 -1.88 -1.45
N THR A 42 7.64 -2.93 -0.70
CA THR A 42 8.40 -3.30 0.51
C THR A 42 9.81 -3.77 0.16
N LYS A 43 9.98 -4.54 -0.93
CA LYS A 43 11.31 -4.91 -1.47
C LYS A 43 12.12 -3.68 -1.86
N SER A 44 11.50 -2.73 -2.55
CA SER A 44 12.14 -1.48 -2.97
C SER A 44 12.55 -0.64 -1.76
N LEU A 45 11.68 -0.46 -0.77
CA LEU A 45 11.98 0.28 0.47
C LEU A 45 13.18 -0.34 1.20
N LYS A 46 13.18 -1.67 1.37
CA LYS A 46 14.31 -2.39 2.00
C LYS A 46 15.60 -2.24 1.21
N HIS A 47 15.54 -2.34 -0.11
CA HIS A 47 16.70 -2.15 -0.99
C HIS A 47 17.27 -0.72 -0.89
N ASN A 48 16.41 0.28 -0.69
CA ASN A 48 16.79 1.69 -0.52
C ASN A 48 17.16 2.07 0.92
N GLY A 49 17.43 1.10 1.80
CA GLY A 49 17.97 1.35 3.14
C GLY A 49 16.93 1.51 4.24
N CYS A 50 15.62 1.37 3.96
CA CYS A 50 14.63 1.34 5.03
C CYS A 50 14.81 0.05 5.87
N LEU A 51 14.96 0.21 7.18
CA LEU A 51 15.21 -0.87 8.13
C LEU A 51 13.94 -1.29 8.88
N LEU A 52 12.98 -0.37 9.04
CA LEU A 52 11.74 -0.61 9.77
C LEU A 52 10.54 -0.02 9.02
N ILE A 53 9.48 -0.81 8.93
CA ILE A 53 8.15 -0.32 8.57
C ILE A 53 7.43 0.06 9.86
N GLY A 54 7.11 1.34 10.03
CA GLY A 54 6.15 1.77 11.05
C GLY A 54 4.75 1.29 10.68
N HIS A 55 4.30 1.64 9.46
CA HIS A 55 3.19 1.00 8.78
C HIS A 55 3.09 1.45 7.32
N ILE A 56 2.57 0.58 6.47
CA ILE A 56 1.96 0.94 5.19
C ILE A 56 0.48 0.63 5.34
N LYS A 57 -0.39 1.63 5.27
CA LYS A 57 -1.84 1.45 5.35
C LYS A 57 -2.49 2.05 4.13
N GLY A 58 -3.47 1.36 3.57
CA GLY A 58 -4.26 1.95 2.52
C GLY A 58 -5.71 1.50 2.52
N LEU A 59 -6.48 2.27 1.78
CA LEU A 59 -7.90 2.09 1.56
C LEU A 59 -8.15 2.24 0.08
N VAL A 60 -8.69 1.18 -0.54
CA VAL A 60 -9.31 1.26 -1.84
C VAL A 60 -10.81 1.32 -1.65
N SER A 61 -11.44 2.38 -2.14
CA SER A 61 -12.88 2.54 -2.04
C SER A 61 -13.50 2.78 -3.41
N THR A 62 -14.76 2.38 -3.52
CA THR A 62 -15.60 2.64 -4.68
C THR A 62 -16.91 3.25 -4.20
N ARG A 63 -17.62 3.94 -5.10
CA ARG A 63 -18.88 4.60 -4.72
C ARG A 63 -19.97 3.60 -4.31
N ASP A 64 -20.04 2.45 -4.98
CA ASP A 64 -21.16 1.49 -4.85
C ASP A 64 -20.72 0.02 -4.71
N LYS A 65 -19.43 -0.30 -4.81
CA LYS A 65 -18.91 -1.69 -4.79
C LYS A 65 -18.13 -2.05 -3.52
N GLY A 66 -18.20 -1.18 -2.51
CA GLY A 66 -17.56 -1.39 -1.22
C GLY A 66 -16.11 -0.89 -1.17
N HIS A 67 -15.35 -1.45 -0.23
CA HIS A 67 -14.00 -1.02 0.10
C HIS A 67 -13.09 -2.18 0.54
N LEU A 68 -11.79 -1.98 0.38
CA LEU A 68 -10.73 -2.88 0.81
C LEU A 68 -9.66 -2.07 1.52
N MET A 69 -9.41 -2.39 2.78
CA MET A 69 -8.30 -1.88 3.55
C MET A 69 -7.14 -2.86 3.46
N PHE A 70 -5.92 -2.35 3.41
CA PHE A 70 -4.72 -3.16 3.53
C PHE A 70 -3.73 -2.57 4.53
N SER A 71 -2.92 -3.42 5.13
CA SER A 71 -1.82 -3.00 5.98
C SER A 71 -0.61 -3.92 5.87
N VAL A 72 0.59 -3.32 5.86
CA VAL A 72 1.88 -4.00 6.02
C VAL A 72 2.59 -3.37 7.21
N THR A 73 3.11 -4.19 8.12
CA THR A 73 3.80 -3.75 9.34
C THR A 73 5.21 -4.31 9.46
N SER A 74 5.66 -5.14 8.51
CA SER A 74 7.02 -5.67 8.49
C SER A 74 7.44 -6.04 7.06
N PHE A 75 8.76 -6.16 6.82
CA PHE A 75 9.32 -6.60 5.54
C PHE A 75 9.23 -8.12 5.31
N THR A 76 8.73 -8.89 6.28
CA THR A 76 8.74 -10.36 6.25
C THR A 76 7.35 -10.98 6.31
N THR A 77 6.32 -10.15 6.43
CA THR A 77 4.92 -10.58 6.55
C THR A 77 4.14 -10.06 5.37
N ASP A 78 3.28 -10.90 4.83
CA ASP A 78 2.36 -10.54 3.76
C ASP A 78 1.43 -9.40 4.16
N ALA A 79 0.86 -8.72 3.17
CA ALA A 79 -0.13 -7.69 3.40
C ALA A 79 -1.41 -8.29 4.00
N HIS A 80 -1.91 -7.68 5.07
CA HIS A 80 -3.19 -8.05 5.64
C HIS A 80 -4.31 -7.22 4.99
N PHE A 81 -5.35 -7.89 4.50
CA PHE A 81 -6.51 -7.27 3.86
C PHE A 81 -7.78 -7.40 4.71
N LYS A 82 -8.61 -6.36 4.73
CA LYS A 82 -9.91 -6.34 5.41
C LYS A 82 -10.95 -5.54 4.62
N GLY A 83 -12.21 -5.92 4.71
CA GLY A 83 -13.32 -5.20 4.09
C GLY A 83 -14.03 -6.06 3.06
N THR A 84 -15.02 -5.47 2.39
CA THR A 84 -15.80 -6.13 1.35
C THR A 84 -15.77 -5.27 0.09
N MET A 85 -15.24 -5.85 -0.99
CA MET A 85 -15.28 -5.27 -2.32
C MET A 85 -15.70 -6.35 -3.31
N ALA A 86 -16.66 -6.06 -4.18
CA ALA A 86 -17.26 -7.07 -5.04
C ALA A 86 -17.56 -6.54 -6.45
N GLY A 87 -17.70 -7.48 -7.39
CA GLY A 87 -18.07 -7.16 -8.76
C GLY A 87 -16.92 -6.61 -9.59
N SER A 88 -17.30 -5.91 -10.67
CA SER A 88 -16.39 -5.36 -11.67
C SER A 88 -16.32 -3.85 -11.57
N LEU A 89 -15.10 -3.31 -11.57
CA LEU A 89 -14.76 -1.95 -11.19
C LEU A 89 -14.17 -1.23 -12.40
N LYS A 90 -14.72 -0.06 -12.76
CA LYS A 90 -14.10 0.84 -13.76
C LYS A 90 -13.25 1.92 -13.13
N GLN A 91 -13.54 2.26 -11.88
CA GLN A 91 -12.88 3.32 -11.14
C GLN A 91 -12.79 2.93 -9.66
N ALA A 92 -11.76 3.42 -8.98
CA ALA A 92 -11.60 3.31 -7.53
C ALA A 92 -10.77 4.50 -7.02
N GLU A 93 -10.91 4.84 -5.74
CA GLU A 93 -10.03 5.77 -5.04
C GLU A 93 -9.08 4.96 -4.15
N LEU A 94 -7.77 5.14 -4.34
CA LEU A 94 -6.72 4.58 -3.49
C LEU A 94 -6.19 5.68 -2.58
N THR A 95 -6.27 5.49 -1.28
CA THR A 95 -5.51 6.27 -0.29
C THR A 95 -4.43 5.38 0.29
N ILE A 96 -3.20 5.89 0.41
CA ILE A 96 -2.07 5.18 1.02
C ILE A 96 -1.34 6.11 1.99
N ASN A 97 -0.93 5.57 3.13
CA ASN A 97 -0.09 6.20 4.14
C ASN A 97 1.07 5.27 4.45
N VAL A 98 2.29 5.79 4.41
CA VAL A 98 3.53 5.04 4.63
C VAL A 98 4.35 5.76 5.68
N ILE A 99 4.78 5.02 6.69
CA ILE A 99 5.76 5.45 7.69
C ILE A 99 6.86 4.40 7.73
N VAL A 100 8.09 4.82 7.47
CA VAL A 100 9.29 3.97 7.49
C VAL A 100 10.44 4.66 8.21
N TYR A 101 11.42 3.87 8.65
CA TYR A 101 12.65 4.32 9.29
C TYR A 101 13.84 3.58 8.66
N GLY A 102 15.02 4.18 8.66
CA GLY A 102 16.24 3.56 8.14
C GLY A 102 17.31 4.59 7.83
#